data_AF-A0A3B9I3J6-F1
#
_entry.id   AF-A0A3B9I3J6-F1
#
_cell.length_a   1.000
_cell.length_b   1.000
_cell.length_c   1.000
_cell.angle_alpha   90.00
_cell.angle_beta   90.00
_cell.angle_gamma   90.00
#
_symmetry.space_group_name_H-M   'P 1'
#
loop_
_entity.id
_entity.type
_entity.pdbx_description
1 polymer ?
#
loop_
_entity_poly.entity_id
_entity_poly.type
_entity_poly.pdbx_seq_one_letter_code
_entity_poly.pdbx_strand_id
1 'polypeptide(L)'
;MKYKISESYPSYYKYLYLDEEKKGTEDFKKLDESNRRDIDKYIRNIHIMERLSHIREDIYWLKLRKELANKTGGTSIPVEILGIRIGDFILVSFPGEAFAAVGLSIKKMSPYPFTFLSAYSNGYIHYAPDKEAFQKGGYEVTNCILAPEWQETYEKEILRMIKQL
;
A
#
# COMPACT_ATOMS: atom_id res chain seq x y z
N MET A 1 11.19 -11.77 22.42
CA MET A 1 10.58 -12.53 23.53
C MET A 1 11.60 -13.52 24.08
N LYS A 2 11.88 -13.54 25.39
CA LYS A 2 12.88 -14.42 26.03
C LYS A 2 12.70 -15.91 25.67
N TYR A 3 11.44 -16.35 25.53
CA TYR A 3 11.05 -17.70 25.09
C TYR A 3 11.45 -18.08 23.66
N LYS A 4 11.80 -17.10 22.80
CA LYS A 4 12.36 -17.35 21.45
C LYS A 4 13.89 -17.29 21.43
N ILE A 5 14.55 -16.93 22.54
CA ILE A 5 16.00 -16.70 22.63
C ILE A 5 16.68 -17.79 23.48
N SER A 6 16.02 -18.24 24.56
CA SER A 6 16.50 -19.33 25.43
C SER A 6 15.41 -20.38 25.53
N GLU A 7 15.52 -21.48 24.79
CA GLU A 7 14.50 -22.52 24.78
C GLU A 7 14.47 -23.35 26.07
N SER A 8 15.64 -23.53 26.70
CA SER A 8 15.84 -24.43 27.84
C SER A 8 15.60 -23.78 29.20
N TYR A 9 15.85 -22.47 29.33
CA TYR A 9 15.64 -21.72 30.59
C TYR A 9 15.08 -20.32 30.31
N PRO A 10 13.82 -20.21 29.83
CA PRO A 10 13.26 -18.94 29.39
C PRO A 10 12.76 -18.01 30.51
N SER A 11 12.34 -18.56 31.66
CA SER A 11 11.83 -17.75 32.78
C SER A 11 12.94 -17.19 33.66
N TYR A 12 13.92 -18.03 34.02
CA TYR A 12 14.93 -17.76 35.04
C TYR A 12 16.32 -18.27 34.66
N TYR A 13 17.32 -17.96 35.49
CA TYR A 13 18.67 -18.45 35.31
C TYR A 13 18.76 -19.97 35.44
N LYS A 14 19.61 -20.59 34.62
CA LYS A 14 19.82 -22.05 34.56
C LYS A 14 20.02 -22.73 35.92
N TYR A 15 20.76 -22.10 36.85
CA TYR A 15 21.07 -22.72 38.14
C TYR A 15 19.82 -22.94 39.01
N LEU A 16 18.76 -22.14 38.84
CA LEU A 16 17.50 -22.30 39.57
C LEU A 16 16.71 -23.52 39.08
N TYR A 17 16.72 -23.78 37.78
CA TYR A 17 16.12 -25.00 37.22
C TYR A 17 16.87 -26.26 37.67
N LEU A 18 18.20 -26.20 37.76
CA LEU A 18 19.02 -27.32 38.26
C LEU A 18 18.80 -27.58 39.76
N ASP A 19 18.60 -26.54 40.56
CA ASP A 19 18.25 -26.67 41.98
C ASP A 19 16.86 -27.30 42.15
N GLU A 20 15.91 -26.90 41.31
CA GLU A 20 14.56 -27.48 41.29
C GLU A 20 14.56 -28.96 40.91
N GLU A 21 15.31 -29.33 39.87
CA GLU A 21 15.48 -30.72 39.43
C GLU A 21 16.10 -31.58 40.52
N LYS A 22 17.07 -31.05 41.29
CA LYS A 22 17.64 -31.73 42.47
C LYS A 22 16.64 -31.90 43.61
N LYS A 23 15.69 -30.98 43.75
CA LYS A 23 14.62 -31.05 44.75
C LYS A 23 13.46 -31.95 44.31
N GLY A 24 13.46 -32.40 43.05
CA GLY A 24 12.40 -33.26 42.49
C GLY A 24 11.10 -32.50 42.20
N THR A 25 11.14 -31.17 42.11
CA THR A 25 9.98 -30.32 41.77
C THR A 25 10.01 -29.91 40.30
N GLU A 26 8.87 -29.48 39.74
CA GLU A 26 8.72 -29.16 38.31
C GLU A 26 7.92 -27.88 38.07
N ASP A 27 7.91 -26.97 39.04
CA ASP A 27 7.18 -25.71 38.99
C ASP A 27 7.68 -24.79 37.86
N PHE A 28 9.00 -24.68 37.63
CA PHE A 28 9.50 -23.86 36.50
C PHE A 28 9.15 -24.47 35.14
N LYS A 29 9.18 -25.80 35.00
CA LYS A 29 8.73 -26.47 33.77
C LYS A 29 7.24 -26.20 33.50
N LYS A 30 6.38 -26.36 34.51
CA LYS A 30 4.95 -26.07 34.40
C LYS A 30 4.67 -24.59 34.11
N LEU A 31 5.42 -23.69 34.73
CA LEU A 31 5.36 -22.25 34.47
C LEU A 31 5.73 -21.96 33.01
N ASP A 32 6.81 -22.55 32.50
CA ASP A 32 7.25 -22.37 31.11
C ASP A 32 6.24 -22.91 30.11
N GLU A 33 5.62 -24.06 30.39
CA GLU A 33 4.53 -24.58 29.57
C GLU A 33 3.32 -23.64 29.55
N SER A 34 2.90 -23.13 30.71
CA SER A 34 1.79 -22.17 30.80
C SER A 34 2.10 -20.89 30.03
N ASN A 35 3.29 -20.31 30.26
CA ASN A 35 3.72 -19.09 29.60
C ASN A 35 3.83 -19.26 28.08
N ARG A 36 4.33 -20.40 27.58
CA ARG A 36 4.34 -20.69 26.14
C ARG A 36 2.92 -20.72 25.57
N ARG A 37 1.99 -21.42 26.22
CA ARG A 37 0.58 -21.48 25.78
C ARG A 37 -0.07 -20.09 25.73
N ASP A 38 0.17 -19.26 26.75
CA ASP A 38 -0.38 -17.91 26.83
C ASP A 38 0.23 -16.96 25.80
N ILE A 39 1.56 -17.04 25.59
CA ILE A 39 2.26 -16.29 24.54
C ILE A 39 1.74 -16.68 23.16
N ASP A 40 1.61 -17.98 22.87
CA ASP A 40 1.11 -18.45 21.58
C ASP A 40 -0.34 -18.02 21.35
N LYS A 41 -1.17 -18.05 22.40
CA LYS A 41 -2.53 -17.49 22.36
C LYS A 41 -2.51 -15.99 22.07
N TYR A 42 -1.65 -15.23 22.75
CA TYR A 42 -1.55 -13.78 22.56
C TYR A 42 -1.08 -13.41 21.15
N ILE A 43 -0.04 -14.07 20.62
CA ILE A 43 0.45 -13.86 19.25
C ILE A 43 -0.63 -14.19 18.22
N ARG A 44 -1.34 -15.32 18.38
CA ARG A 44 -2.49 -15.65 17.52
C ARG A 44 -3.55 -14.56 17.55
N ASN A 45 -3.87 -14.03 18.74
CA ASN A 45 -4.83 -12.94 18.87
C ASN A 45 -4.36 -11.68 18.14
N ILE A 46 -3.07 -11.30 18.24
CA ILE A 46 -2.51 -10.16 17.49
C ILE A 46 -2.76 -10.33 15.99
N HIS A 47 -2.43 -11.49 15.42
CA HIS A 47 -2.63 -11.74 13.99
C HIS A 47 -4.12 -11.76 13.59
N ILE A 48 -5.00 -12.26 14.46
CA ILE A 48 -6.45 -12.18 14.26
C ILE A 48 -6.91 -10.72 14.26
N MET A 49 -6.44 -9.91 15.21
CA MET A 49 -6.78 -8.50 15.31
C MET A 49 -6.26 -7.71 14.10
N GLU A 50 -5.04 -7.97 13.65
CA GLU A 50 -4.47 -7.43 12.42
C GLU A 50 -5.36 -7.74 11.20
N ARG A 51 -5.73 -9.02 11.03
CA ARG A 51 -6.62 -9.44 9.94
C ARG A 51 -8.00 -8.78 10.02
N LEU A 52 -8.57 -8.66 11.21
CA LEU A 52 -9.86 -7.99 11.42
C LEU A 52 -9.77 -6.50 11.10
N SER A 53 -8.67 -5.84 11.45
CA SER A 53 -8.43 -4.43 11.11
C SER A 53 -8.39 -4.24 9.59
N HIS A 54 -7.64 -5.07 8.86
CA HIS A 54 -7.60 -5.00 7.39
C HIS A 54 -8.97 -5.23 6.77
N ILE A 55 -9.69 -6.29 7.18
CA ILE A 55 -11.04 -6.58 6.65
C ILE A 55 -12.01 -5.43 6.91
N ARG A 56 -11.95 -4.82 8.10
CA ARG A 56 -12.83 -3.70 8.46
C ARG A 56 -12.51 -2.46 7.63
N GLU A 57 -11.23 -2.19 7.40
CA GLU A 57 -10.77 -1.09 6.54
C GLU A 57 -11.21 -1.31 5.08
N ASP A 58 -11.02 -2.50 4.53
CA ASP A 58 -11.46 -2.87 3.19
C ASP A 58 -12.97 -2.66 3.02
N ILE A 59 -13.78 -3.15 3.98
CA ILE A 59 -15.24 -2.96 3.95
C ILE A 59 -15.61 -1.48 4.01
N TYR A 60 -14.91 -0.69 4.84
CA TYR A 60 -15.15 0.74 4.95
C TYR A 60 -14.88 1.46 3.62
N TRP A 61 -13.71 1.24 3.01
CA TRP A 61 -13.35 1.86 1.74
C TRP A 61 -14.23 1.41 0.59
N LEU A 62 -14.61 0.12 0.52
CA LEU A 62 -15.54 -0.39 -0.49
C LEU A 62 -16.91 0.29 -0.41
N LYS A 63 -17.43 0.52 0.80
CA LYS A 63 -18.70 1.25 0.99
C LYS A 63 -18.58 2.70 0.54
N LEU A 64 -17.52 3.39 0.96
CA LEU A 64 -17.29 4.78 0.60
C LEU A 64 -17.18 4.96 -0.93
N ARG A 65 -16.43 4.07 -1.60
CA ARG A 65 -16.28 4.08 -3.07
C ARG A 65 -17.59 3.79 -3.79
N LYS A 66 -18.38 2.83 -3.29
CA LYS A 66 -19.72 2.53 -3.84
C LYS A 66 -20.63 3.76 -3.75
N GLU A 67 -20.62 4.47 -2.64
CA GLU A 67 -21.39 5.71 -2.49
C GLU A 67 -20.91 6.80 -3.45
N LEU A 68 -19.58 6.97 -3.61
CA LEU A 68 -19.02 7.92 -4.56
C LEU A 68 -19.44 7.59 -6.00
N ALA A 69 -19.29 6.33 -6.42
CA ALA A 69 -19.69 5.87 -7.76
C ALA A 69 -21.19 6.08 -8.02
N ASN A 70 -22.04 5.84 -7.02
CA ASN A 70 -23.48 6.08 -7.12
C ASN A 70 -23.80 7.59 -7.26
N LYS A 71 -23.05 8.47 -6.59
CA LYS A 71 -23.23 9.93 -6.67
C LYS A 71 -22.77 10.49 -8.01
N THR A 72 -21.65 9.99 -8.55
CA THR A 72 -21.12 10.44 -9.85
C THR A 72 -21.94 9.90 -11.02
N GLY A 73 -22.70 8.83 -10.82
CA GLY A 73 -23.69 8.33 -11.79
C GLY A 73 -23.10 7.76 -13.08
N GLY A 74 -21.78 7.57 -13.15
CA GLY A 74 -21.06 7.18 -14.36
C GLY A 74 -19.86 6.28 -14.08
N THR A 75 -19.41 5.57 -15.13
CA THR A 75 -18.23 4.69 -15.13
C THR A 75 -16.93 5.42 -15.49
N SER A 76 -17.01 6.74 -15.73
CA SER A 76 -15.90 7.59 -16.11
C SER A 76 -15.96 8.93 -15.38
N ILE A 77 -14.79 9.58 -15.28
CA ILE A 77 -14.64 10.90 -14.67
C ILE A 77 -14.06 11.82 -15.73
N PRO A 78 -14.72 12.93 -16.09
CA PRO A 78 -14.14 13.90 -17.00
C PRO A 78 -12.97 14.60 -16.31
N VAL A 79 -11.86 14.69 -17.02
CA VAL A 79 -10.63 15.33 -16.53
C VAL A 79 -10.07 16.26 -17.59
N GLU A 80 -9.50 17.39 -17.16
CA GLU A 80 -8.85 18.32 -18.06
C GLU A 80 -7.34 18.06 -18.09
N ILE A 81 -6.80 17.90 -19.30
CA ILE A 81 -5.38 17.73 -19.54
C ILE A 81 -4.88 18.81 -20.50
N LEU A 82 -3.68 19.31 -20.25
CA LEU A 82 -3.05 20.41 -20.96
C LEU A 82 -1.65 20.00 -21.40
N GLY A 83 -1.25 20.43 -22.59
CA GLY A 83 0.10 20.29 -23.11
C GLY A 83 0.64 21.66 -23.48
N ILE A 84 1.81 22.01 -22.95
CA ILE A 84 2.51 23.26 -23.26
C ILE A 84 3.86 22.91 -23.88
N ARG A 85 4.18 23.55 -25.01
CA ARG A 85 5.49 23.46 -25.63
C ARG A 85 6.20 24.80 -25.58
N ILE A 86 7.46 24.79 -25.14
CA ILE A 86 8.36 25.96 -25.14
C ILE A 86 9.70 25.51 -25.74
N GLY A 87 9.90 25.76 -27.04
CA GLY A 87 11.05 25.22 -27.76
C GLY A 87 11.05 23.69 -27.78
N ASP A 88 12.08 23.08 -27.20
CA ASP A 88 12.20 21.62 -27.05
C ASP A 88 11.61 21.07 -25.74
N PHE A 89 11.17 21.97 -24.84
CA PHE A 89 10.53 21.60 -23.58
C PHE A 89 9.03 21.35 -23.78
N ILE A 90 8.55 20.23 -23.23
CA ILE A 90 7.13 19.89 -23.19
C ILE A 90 6.73 19.63 -21.74
N LEU A 91 5.65 20.28 -21.31
CA LEU A 91 4.97 20.01 -20.06
C LEU A 91 3.58 19.48 -20.35
N VAL A 92 3.24 18.33 -19.78
CA VAL A 92 1.89 17.78 -19.85
C VAL A 92 1.28 17.71 -18.47
N SER A 93 -0.01 17.99 -18.35
CA SER A 93 -0.71 18.09 -17.07
C SER A 93 -1.47 16.80 -16.72
N PHE A 94 -1.63 16.55 -15.42
CA PHE A 94 -2.50 15.52 -14.90
C PHE A 94 -3.20 15.98 -13.61
N PRO A 95 -4.54 15.86 -13.51
CA PRO A 95 -5.30 16.33 -12.36
C PRO A 95 -5.35 15.32 -11.22
N GLY A 96 -4.20 14.78 -10.80
CA GLY A 96 -4.12 13.81 -9.70
C GLY A 96 -2.70 13.54 -9.23
N GLU A 97 -2.57 12.68 -8.22
CA GLU A 97 -1.27 12.27 -7.66
C GLU A 97 -0.72 11.07 -8.43
N ALA A 98 -0.16 11.34 -9.61
CA ALA A 98 0.46 10.31 -10.43
C ALA A 98 1.81 9.86 -9.86
N PHE A 99 2.08 8.57 -9.89
CA PHE A 99 3.38 8.02 -9.47
C PHE A 99 4.50 8.46 -10.42
N ALA A 100 5.73 8.52 -9.90
CA ALA A 100 6.90 8.89 -10.68
C ALA A 100 7.09 7.99 -11.92
N ALA A 101 6.71 6.71 -11.84
CA ALA A 101 6.76 5.76 -12.93
C ALA A 101 5.94 6.23 -14.16
N VAL A 102 4.80 6.88 -13.94
CA VAL A 102 3.95 7.42 -15.02
C VAL A 102 4.68 8.55 -15.76
N GLY A 103 5.29 9.49 -15.02
CA GLY A 103 6.09 10.56 -15.61
C GLY A 103 7.32 10.02 -16.38
N LEU A 104 7.97 8.98 -15.87
CA LEU A 104 9.08 8.30 -16.54
C LEU A 104 8.64 7.58 -17.82
N SER A 105 7.48 6.95 -17.81
CA SER A 105 6.86 6.30 -18.97
C SER A 105 6.60 7.33 -20.08
N ILE A 106 5.99 8.47 -19.73
CA ILE A 106 5.73 9.60 -20.65
C ILE A 106 7.02 10.12 -21.26
N LYS A 107 8.06 10.30 -20.44
CA LYS A 107 9.36 10.75 -20.92
C LYS A 107 9.99 9.76 -21.92
N LYS A 108 9.82 8.46 -21.69
CA LYS A 108 10.35 7.40 -22.56
C LYS A 108 9.61 7.30 -23.91
N MET A 109 8.30 7.53 -23.93
CA MET A 109 7.49 7.46 -25.16
C MET A 109 7.54 8.74 -25.99
N SER A 110 7.88 9.87 -25.39
CA SER A 110 7.94 11.15 -26.09
C SER A 110 9.16 11.22 -27.03
N PRO A 111 9.01 11.74 -28.26
CA PRO A 111 10.15 12.03 -29.13
C PRO A 111 10.99 13.22 -28.63
N TYR A 112 10.49 13.98 -27.65
CA TYR A 112 11.18 15.16 -27.10
C TYR A 112 11.85 14.82 -25.76
N PRO A 113 13.17 14.99 -25.64
CA PRO A 113 13.92 14.57 -24.45
C PRO A 113 13.55 15.33 -23.18
N PHE A 114 12.99 16.53 -23.31
CA PHE A 114 12.58 17.40 -22.23
C PHE A 114 11.05 17.38 -22.04
N THR A 115 10.49 16.18 -21.95
CA THR A 115 9.05 15.99 -21.66
C THR A 115 8.86 15.68 -20.18
N PHE A 116 8.01 16.46 -19.51
CA PHE A 116 7.75 16.38 -18.08
C PHE A 116 6.26 16.32 -17.79
N LEU A 117 5.91 15.60 -16.73
CA LEU A 117 4.57 15.52 -16.18
C LEU A 117 4.42 16.52 -15.03
N SER A 118 3.43 17.40 -15.14
CA SER A 118 2.94 18.27 -14.07
C SER A 118 1.70 17.63 -13.43
N ALA A 119 1.89 16.93 -12.31
CA ALA A 119 0.79 16.45 -11.49
C ALA A 119 0.03 17.61 -10.81
N TYR A 120 -1.10 17.32 -10.15
CA TYR A 120 -1.92 18.31 -9.43
C TYR A 120 -2.37 19.52 -10.26
N SER A 121 -2.57 19.32 -11.57
CA SER A 121 -2.82 20.41 -12.52
C SER A 121 -4.21 20.27 -13.14
N ASN A 122 -4.96 21.37 -13.21
CA ASN A 122 -6.30 21.46 -13.83
C ASN A 122 -7.37 20.54 -13.21
N GLY A 123 -7.23 20.24 -11.92
CA GLY A 123 -8.18 19.44 -11.16
C GLY A 123 -7.50 18.52 -10.15
N TYR A 124 -8.31 17.74 -9.46
CA TYR A 124 -7.83 16.77 -8.48
C TYR A 124 -8.76 15.56 -8.38
N ILE A 125 -8.23 14.38 -8.72
CA ILE A 125 -8.93 13.08 -8.72
C ILE A 125 -8.29 12.07 -7.77
N HIS A 126 -7.62 12.56 -6.72
CA HIS A 126 -6.86 11.75 -5.76
C HIS A 126 -5.65 11.04 -6.39
N TYR A 127 -5.26 9.92 -5.80
CA TYR A 127 -4.12 9.11 -6.21
C TYR A 127 -4.37 8.41 -7.53
N ALA A 128 -3.32 8.39 -8.36
CA ALA A 128 -3.28 7.69 -9.62
C ALA A 128 -2.01 6.81 -9.63
N PRO A 129 -2.07 5.63 -8.99
CA PRO A 129 -0.96 4.69 -8.93
C PRO A 129 -0.74 4.06 -10.31
N ASP A 130 0.51 3.69 -10.61
CA ASP A 130 0.81 2.91 -11.81
C ASP A 130 0.11 1.54 -11.79
N LYS A 131 -0.02 0.94 -12.98
CA LYS A 131 -0.74 -0.33 -13.17
C LYS A 131 -0.21 -1.44 -12.26
N GLU A 132 1.10 -1.52 -12.07
CA GLU A 132 1.74 -2.55 -11.25
C GLU A 132 1.47 -2.36 -9.75
N ALA A 133 1.31 -1.12 -9.29
CA ALA A 133 1.03 -0.81 -7.89
C ALA A 133 -0.34 -1.35 -7.41
N PHE A 134 -1.35 -1.46 -8.28
CA PHE A 134 -2.67 -2.00 -7.89
C PHE A 134 -2.60 -3.41 -7.29
N GLN A 135 -1.65 -4.25 -7.72
CA GLN A 135 -1.46 -5.59 -7.17
C GLN A 135 -0.78 -5.59 -5.78
N LYS A 136 -0.07 -4.51 -5.45
CA LYS A 136 0.69 -4.36 -4.21
C LYS A 136 -0.16 -3.76 -3.08
N GLY A 137 -1.28 -3.12 -3.42
CA GLY A 137 -2.08 -2.36 -2.46
C GLY A 137 -1.32 -1.15 -1.93
N GLY A 138 -1.62 -0.77 -0.68
CA GLY A 138 -1.04 0.42 -0.06
C GLY A 138 -2.00 1.60 -0.05
N TYR A 139 -1.60 2.67 0.63
CA TYR A 139 -2.45 3.83 0.90
C TYR A 139 -2.95 4.50 -0.39
N GLU A 140 -2.07 4.63 -1.37
CA GLU A 140 -2.34 5.30 -2.65
C GLU A 140 -3.32 4.48 -3.50
N VAL A 141 -3.20 3.15 -3.51
CA VAL A 141 -4.14 2.25 -4.19
C VAL A 141 -5.49 2.27 -3.49
N THR A 142 -5.50 2.26 -2.16
CA THR A 142 -6.72 2.36 -1.33
C THR A 142 -7.42 3.71 -1.46
N ASN A 143 -6.72 4.78 -1.85
CA ASN A 143 -7.29 6.10 -2.11
C ASN A 143 -7.41 6.45 -3.60
N CYS A 144 -7.19 5.49 -4.50
CA CYS A 144 -7.37 5.66 -5.94
C CYS A 144 -8.83 5.37 -6.36
N ILE A 145 -9.46 6.31 -7.07
CA ILE A 145 -10.82 6.15 -7.61
C ILE A 145 -10.84 5.65 -9.06
N LEU A 146 -9.67 5.46 -9.66
CA LEU A 146 -9.49 5.04 -11.04
C LEU A 146 -9.29 3.53 -11.15
N ALA A 147 -9.72 2.95 -12.27
CA ALA A 147 -9.42 1.57 -12.62
C ALA A 147 -7.97 1.46 -13.17
N PRO A 148 -7.29 0.31 -13.07
CA PRO A 148 -5.89 0.15 -13.50
C PRO A 148 -5.59 0.59 -14.94
N GLU A 149 -6.59 0.61 -15.81
CA GLU A 149 -6.53 1.02 -17.21
C GLU A 149 -6.38 2.53 -17.41
N TRP A 150 -6.51 3.33 -16.34
CA TRP A 150 -6.40 4.79 -16.40
C TRP A 150 -5.05 5.24 -16.97
N GLN A 151 -3.96 4.56 -16.57
CA GLN A 151 -2.61 4.93 -16.97
C GLN A 151 -2.43 4.80 -18.48
N GLU A 152 -2.83 3.65 -19.04
CA GLU A 152 -2.73 3.40 -20.48
C GLU A 152 -3.62 4.36 -21.28
N THR A 153 -4.81 4.66 -20.76
CA THR A 153 -5.72 5.64 -21.38
C THR A 153 -5.10 7.03 -21.40
N TYR A 154 -4.52 7.47 -20.28
CA TYR A 154 -3.86 8.76 -20.16
C TYR A 154 -2.62 8.85 -21.06
N GLU A 155 -1.73 7.86 -21.03
CA GLU A 155 -0.51 7.84 -21.83
C GLU A 155 -0.82 7.90 -23.35
N LYS A 156 -1.87 7.22 -23.82
CA LYS A 156 -2.31 7.29 -25.22
C LYS A 156 -2.74 8.70 -25.63
N GLU A 157 -3.57 9.36 -24.81
CA GLU A 157 -4.04 10.72 -25.12
C GLU A 157 -2.90 11.75 -25.03
N ILE A 158 -1.99 11.58 -24.08
CA ILE A 158 -0.80 12.44 -23.95
C ILE A 158 0.11 12.29 -25.17
N LEU A 159 0.36 11.06 -25.64
CA LEU A 159 1.16 10.83 -26.83
C LEU A 159 0.50 11.45 -28.08
N ARG A 160 -0.83 11.40 -28.17
CA ARG A 160 -1.59 12.07 -29.23
C ARG A 160 -1.43 13.59 -29.17
N MET A 161 -1.54 14.19 -27.99
CA MET A 161 -1.34 15.64 -27.79
C MET A 161 0.09 16.06 -28.13
N ILE A 162 1.10 15.33 -27.67
CA ILE A 162 2.51 15.64 -27.94
C ILE A 162 2.82 15.67 -29.45
N LYS A 163 2.16 14.82 -30.24
CA LYS A 163 2.32 14.82 -31.71
C LYS A 163 1.69 16.03 -32.39
N GLN A 164 0.84 16.78 -31.70
CA GLN A 164 0.15 17.97 -32.21
C GLN A 164 0.82 19.28 -31.76
N LEU A 165 1.80 19.22 -30.84
CA LEU A 165 2.57 20.35 -30.31
C LEU A 165 3.87 20.60 -31.11
#